data_AF-A0A7V9AHJ3-F1
#
_entry.id   AF-A0A7V9AHJ3-F1
#
_cell.length_a   1.000
_cell.length_b   1.000
_cell.length_c   1.000
_cell.angle_alpha   90.00
_cell.angle_beta   90.00
_cell.angle_gamma   90.00
#
_symmetry.space_group_name_H-M   'P 1'
#
loop_
_entity.id
_entity.type
_entity.pdbx_description
1 polymer ?
#
loop_
_entity_poly.entity_id
_entity_poly.type
_entity_poly.pdbx_seq_one_letter_code
_entity_poly.pdbx_strand_id
1 'polypeptide(L)'
;MPDIQCTRCGEERAAQPFAPFNNDLGKRIQAEICQVCWGEWLKHQTMLINHYGLNLRDPEARQFLIENTEKFLFGTGEAEEVDTSKQGTIQW
;
A
#
# COMPACT_ATOMS: atom_id res chain seq x y z
N MET A 1 13.85 5.80 17.86
CA MET A 1 12.71 5.05 17.29
C MET A 1 13.25 3.67 16.99
N PRO A 2 12.45 2.59 17.13
CA PRO A 2 12.92 1.27 16.74
C PRO A 2 13.19 1.27 15.23
N ASP A 3 14.40 0.86 14.86
CA ASP A 3 14.76 0.54 13.50
C ASP A 3 14.16 -0.83 13.18
N ILE A 4 13.43 -0.93 12.06
CA ILE A 4 12.87 -2.18 11.56
C ILE A 4 13.50 -2.52 10.22
N GLN A 5 13.69 -3.81 9.99
CA GLN A 5 14.13 -4.30 8.70
C GLN A 5 12.96 -4.24 7.72
N CYS A 6 13.02 -3.28 6.80
CA CYS A 6 11.93 -3.09 5.84
C CYS A 6 11.94 -4.22 4.80
N THR A 7 10.88 -5.02 4.73
CA THR A 7 10.75 -6.09 3.73
C THR A 7 10.74 -5.52 2.30
N ARG A 8 10.27 -4.28 2.10
CA ARG A 8 10.18 -3.64 0.78
C ARG A 8 11.53 -3.15 0.25
N CYS A 9 12.26 -2.37 1.04
CA CYS A 9 13.53 -1.79 0.60
C CYS A 9 14.77 -2.60 1.04
N GLY A 10 14.59 -3.60 1.90
CA GLY A 10 15.67 -4.45 2.42
C GLY A 10 16.59 -3.76 3.43
N GLU A 11 16.34 -2.48 3.76
CA GLU A 11 17.17 -1.68 4.65
C GLU A 11 16.50 -1.50 6.02
N GLU A 12 17.32 -1.34 7.07
CA GLU A 12 16.86 -0.93 8.39
C GLU A 12 16.54 0.56 8.41
N ARG A 13 15.29 0.89 8.74
CA ARG A 13 14.79 2.26 8.80
C ARG A 13 13.79 2.40 9.95
N ALA A 14 13.52 3.65 10.33
CA ALA A 14 12.54 3.95 11.36
C ALA A 14 11.16 3.33 11.07
N ALA A 15 10.64 2.59 12.04
CA ALA A 15 9.30 2.04 12.01
C ALA A 15 8.23 3.15 12.01
N GLN A 16 7.03 2.78 11.55
CA GLN A 16 5.89 3.67 11.69
C GLN A 16 5.53 3.91 13.17
N PRO A 17 5.23 5.16 13.56
CA PRO A 17 4.85 5.49 14.93
C PRO A 17 3.51 4.88 15.35
N PHE A 18 2.64 4.56 14.38
CA PHE A 18 1.32 3.97 14.62
C PHE A 18 0.94 3.04 13.45
N ALA A 19 0.18 1.98 13.76
CA ALA A 19 -0.37 1.12 12.73
C ALA A 19 -1.42 1.89 11.90
N PRO A 20 -1.38 1.82 10.56
CA PRO A 20 -2.32 2.55 9.72
C PRO A 20 -3.75 1.99 9.78
N PHE A 21 -3.88 0.71 10.12
CA PHE A 21 -5.15 0.01 10.25
C PHE A 21 -5.19 -0.76 11.56
N ASN A 22 -6.36 -0.83 12.18
CA ASN A 22 -6.61 -1.62 13.40
C ASN A 22 -6.91 -3.10 13.10
N ASN A 23 -6.30 -3.65 12.06
CA ASN A 23 -6.42 -5.06 11.66
C ASN A 23 -5.04 -5.71 11.61
N ASP A 24 -4.99 -7.03 11.35
CA ASP A 24 -3.73 -7.78 11.28
C ASP A 24 -2.80 -7.26 10.17
N LEU A 25 -3.36 -6.77 9.06
CA LEU A 25 -2.58 -6.13 8.00
C LEU A 25 -1.86 -4.87 8.49
N GLY A 26 -2.53 -3.99 9.24
CA GLY A 26 -1.92 -2.79 9.79
C GLY A 26 -0.79 -3.08 10.78
N LYS A 27 -0.96 -4.12 11.61
CA LYS A 27 0.12 -4.60 12.50
C LYS A 27 1.32 -5.13 11.70
N ARG A 28 1.05 -5.88 10.63
CA ARG A 28 2.08 -6.42 9.75
C ARG A 28 2.87 -5.31 9.05
N ILE A 29 2.17 -4.31 8.50
CA ILE A 29 2.79 -3.13 7.89
C ILE A 29 3.67 -2.41 8.92
N GLN A 30 3.18 -2.20 10.14
CA GLN A 30 3.98 -1.53 11.17
C GLN A 30 5.26 -2.31 11.52
N ALA A 31 5.20 -3.65 11.54
CA ALA A 31 6.31 -4.51 11.92
C ALA A 31 7.35 -4.70 10.80
N GLU A 32 6.91 -4.72 9.54
CA GLU A 32 7.75 -5.08 8.38
C GLU A 32 8.02 -3.92 7.41
N ILE A 33 7.32 -2.78 7.52
CA ILE A 33 7.41 -1.68 6.56
C ILE A 33 7.79 -0.37 7.26
N CYS A 34 8.89 0.22 6.79
CA CYS A 34 9.36 1.50 7.31
C CYS A 34 8.44 2.68 6.94
N GLN A 35 8.58 3.77 7.69
CA GLN A 35 7.79 4.99 7.45
C GLN A 35 7.98 5.57 6.03
N VAL A 36 9.16 5.38 5.43
CA VAL A 36 9.47 5.89 4.09
C VAL A 36 8.66 5.16 3.02
N CYS A 37 8.74 3.83 2.97
CA CYS A 37 8.01 3.01 1.99
C CYS A 37 6.49 3.15 2.15
N TRP A 38 6.02 3.33 3.40
CA TRP A 38 4.62 3.64 3.63
C TRP A 38 4.19 4.99 3.04
N GLY A 39 5.04 6.02 3.17
CA GLY A 39 4.80 7.32 2.54
C GLY A 39 4.73 7.24 1.01
N GLU A 40 5.52 6.36 0.40
CA GLU A 40 5.45 6.08 -1.05
C GLU A 40 4.13 5.39 -1.42
N TRP A 41 3.70 4.41 -0.63
CA TRP A 41 2.41 3.77 -0.81
C TRP A 41 1.25 4.76 -0.75
N LEU A 42 1.23 5.70 0.21
CA LEU A 42 0.16 6.72 0.31
C LEU A 42 0.07 7.61 -0.95
N LYS A 43 1.21 7.97 -1.53
CA LYS A 43 1.25 8.70 -2.81
C LYS A 43 0.69 7.84 -3.94
N HIS A 44 1.09 6.57 -4.01
CA HIS A 44 0.60 5.63 -5.00
C HIS A 44 -0.92 5.40 -4.87
N GLN A 45 -1.41 5.16 -3.65
CA GLN A 45 -2.85 5.05 -3.36
C GLN A 45 -3.63 6.29 -3.83
N THR A 46 -3.11 7.49 -3.55
CA THR A 46 -3.76 8.74 -3.99
C THR A 46 -3.81 8.83 -5.52
N MET A 47 -2.75 8.39 -6.20
CA MET A 47 -2.74 8.29 -7.66
C MET A 47 -3.79 7.29 -8.16
N LEU A 48 -3.85 6.09 -7.59
CA LEU A 48 -4.84 5.06 -7.96
C LEU A 48 -6.27 5.57 -7.77
N ILE A 49 -6.57 6.21 -6.64
CA ILE A 49 -7.91 6.77 -6.37
C ILE A 49 -8.30 7.80 -7.43
N ASN A 50 -7.40 8.74 -7.75
CA ASN A 50 -7.67 9.77 -8.76
C ASN A 50 -7.73 9.20 -10.18
N HIS A 51 -6.87 8.23 -10.50
CA HIS A 51 -6.76 7.64 -11.83
C HIS A 51 -7.97 6.76 -12.19
N TYR A 52 -8.41 5.93 -11.25
CA TYR A 52 -9.54 5.01 -11.44
C TYR A 52 -10.87 5.59 -10.95
N GLY A 53 -10.87 6.77 -10.32
CA GLY A 53 -12.07 7.36 -9.72
C GLY A 53 -12.64 6.50 -8.58
N LEU A 54 -11.78 5.85 -7.79
CA LEU A 54 -12.20 4.89 -6.76
C LEU A 54 -13.04 5.57 -5.68
N ASN A 55 -14.19 4.97 -5.37
CA ASN A 55 -15.00 5.41 -4.25
C ASN A 55 -14.68 4.57 -3.02
N LEU A 56 -14.04 5.16 -2.00
CA LEU A 56 -13.73 4.48 -0.73
C LEU A 56 -14.97 4.01 0.05
N ARG A 57 -16.19 4.33 -0.38
CA ARG A 57 -17.42 3.76 0.17
C ARG A 57 -17.75 2.38 -0.41
N ASP A 58 -17.24 2.10 -1.59
CA ASP A 58 -17.47 0.84 -2.29
C ASP A 58 -16.57 -0.26 -1.71
N PRO A 59 -17.12 -1.44 -1.35
CA PRO A 59 -16.34 -2.54 -0.81
C PRO A 59 -15.32 -3.07 -1.81
N GLU A 60 -15.62 -3.06 -3.11
CA GLU A 60 -14.74 -3.58 -4.16
C GLU A 60 -13.54 -2.66 -4.36
N ALA A 61 -13.76 -1.34 -4.32
CA ALA A 61 -12.69 -0.35 -4.29
C ALA A 61 -11.76 -0.50 -3.07
N ARG A 62 -12.32 -0.83 -1.90
CA ARG A 62 -11.52 -1.10 -0.69
C ARG A 62 -10.70 -2.38 -0.86
N GLN A 63 -11.32 -3.44 -1.37
CA GLN A 63 -10.66 -4.71 -1.66
C GLN A 63 -9.47 -4.49 -2.59
N PHE A 64 -9.69 -3.80 -3.71
CA PHE A 64 -8.66 -3.45 -4.67
C PHE A 64 -7.50 -2.67 -4.03
N LEU A 65 -7.79 -1.67 -3.20
CA LEU A 65 -6.74 -0.91 -2.51
C LEU A 65 -5.96 -1.76 -1.51
N ILE A 66 -6.62 -2.68 -0.79
CA ILE A 66 -5.97 -3.59 0.16
C ILE A 66 -5.05 -4.55 -0.59
N GLU A 67 -5.53 -5.18 -1.66
CA GLU A 67 -4.73 -6.09 -2.49
C GLU A 67 -3.51 -5.38 -3.09
N ASN A 68 -3.70 -4.17 -3.62
CA ASN A 68 -2.58 -3.36 -4.12
C ASN A 68 -1.63 -2.92 -3.00
N THR A 69 -2.12 -2.67 -1.78
CA THR A 69 -1.26 -2.36 -0.62
C THR A 69 -0.36 -3.54 -0.34
N GLU A 70 -0.93 -4.76 -0.26
CA GLU A 70 -0.19 -5.97 0.03
C GLU A 70 0.83 -6.28 -1.07
N LYS A 71 0.42 -6.15 -2.34
CA LYS A 71 1.33 -6.30 -3.48
C LYS A 71 2.44 -5.26 -3.49
N PHE A 72 2.13 -3.99 -3.26
CA PHE A 72 3.13 -2.92 -3.31
C PHE A 72 4.15 -3.04 -2.16
N LEU A 73 3.71 -3.43 -0.97
CA LEU A 73 4.56 -3.49 0.22
C LEU A 73 5.27 -4.82 0.41
N PHE A 74 4.60 -5.94 0.12
CA PHE A 74 5.11 -7.30 0.35
C PHE A 74 5.37 -8.09 -0.94
N GLY A 75 4.91 -7.61 -2.10
CA GLY A 75 5.15 -8.27 -3.38
C GLY A 75 6.64 -8.30 -3.71
N THR A 76 7.15 -9.51 -3.94
CA THR A 76 8.54 -9.80 -4.30
C THR A 76 8.84 -9.29 -5.71
N GLY A 77 9.56 -8.17 -5.81
CA GLY A 77 10.37 -7.80 -6.98
C GLY A 77 9.65 -7.33 -8.24
N GLU A 78 8.45 -7.82 -8.54
CA GLU A 78 7.58 -7.26 -9.55
C GLU A 78 6.58 -6.39 -8.81
N ALA A 79 6.83 -5.07 -8.79
CA ALA A 79 5.70 -4.19 -8.96
C ALA A 79 5.08 -4.64 -10.29
N GLU A 80 4.15 -5.61 -10.24
CA GLU A 80 3.16 -5.74 -11.28
C GLU A 80 2.64 -4.32 -11.40
N GLU A 81 3.08 -3.68 -12.48
CA GLU A 81 2.70 -2.35 -12.86
C GLU A 81 1.19 -2.41 -12.77
N VAL A 82 0.62 -1.80 -11.73
CA VAL A 82 -0.84 -1.66 -11.66
C VAL A 82 -1.13 -0.94 -12.95
N ASP A 83 -1.71 -1.64 -13.92
CA ASP A 83 -1.71 -1.24 -15.32
C ASP A 83 -2.60 0.01 -15.44
N THR A 84 -2.05 1.16 -15.06
CA THR A 84 -2.68 2.48 -15.11
C THR A 84 -2.89 2.90 -16.56
N SER A 85 -2.60 2.04 -17.54
CA SER A 85 -2.97 2.23 -18.93
C SER A 85 -4.50 2.15 -19.12
N LYS A 86 -5.21 1.42 -18.24
CA LYS A 86 -6.68 1.38 -18.27
C LYS A 86 -7.26 2.62 -17.57
N GLN A 87 -7.28 3.72 -18.30
CA GLN A 87 -8.10 4.89 -17.96
C GLN A 87 -9.57 4.54 -18.18
N GLY A 88 -10.36 4.61 -17.13
CA GLY A 88 -11.80 4.34 -17.18
C GLY A 88 -12.21 3.49 -16.00
N THR A 89 -13.23 3.98 -15.30
CA THR A 89 -14.00 3.33 -14.24
C THR A 89 -13.72 1.84 -14.12
N ILE A 90 -13.12 1.40 -13.01
CA ILE A 90 -13.11 -0.03 -12.71
C ILE A 90 -14.59 -0.41 -12.56
N GLN A 91 -15.13 -1.06 -13.59
CA GLN A 91 -16.44 -1.67 -13.57
C GLN A 91 -16.19 -3.05 -12.98
N TRP A 92 -16.43 -3.16 -11.69
CA TRP A 92 -16.37 -4.42 -10.97
C TRP A 92 -17.39 -5.41 -11.53
#